data_AF-A0A973PTJ1-F1
#
_entry.id   AF-A0A973PTJ1-F1
#
_cell.length_a   1.000
_cell.length_b   1.000
_cell.length_c   1.000
_cell.angle_alpha   90.00
_cell.angle_beta   90.00
_cell.angle_gamma   90.00
#
_symmetry.space_group_name_H-M   'P 1'
#
loop_
_entity.id
_entity.type
_entity.pdbx_description
1 polymer ?
#
loop_
_entity_poly.entity_id
_entity_poly.type
_entity_poly.pdbx_seq_one_letter_code
_entity_poly.pdbx_strand_id
1 'polypeptide(L)' 'MPVAIITGASRGLGRALAAGLAGRGWALVLDGRDAAALRAAAAGVLWLTVI' A
#
# COMPACT_ATOMS: atom_id res chain seq x y z
N MET A 1 -2.24 4.33 16.46
CA MET A 1 -1.85 4.35 15.03
C MET A 1 -3.00 3.76 14.22
N PRO A 2 -3.58 4.50 13.27
CA PRO A 2 -4.65 3.97 12.42
C PRO A 2 -4.08 2.99 11.37
N VAL A 3 -4.93 2.07 10.92
CA VAL A 3 -4.60 1.07 9.89
C VAL A 3 -5.54 1.26 8.70
N ALA A 4 -5.00 1.22 7.48
CA ALA A 4 -5.80 1.22 6.25
C ALA A 4 -5.56 -0.06 5.43
N ILE A 5 -6.65 -0.62 4.92
CA ILE A 5 -6.63 -1.71 3.94
C ILE A 5 -6.93 -1.11 2.57
N ILE A 6 -6.04 -1.34 1.60
CA ILE A 6 -6.19 -0.82 0.24
C ILE A 6 -6.16 -1.99 -0.74
N THR A 7 -7.29 -2.22 -1.39
CA THR A 7 -7.40 -3.15 -2.51
C THR A 7 -7.05 -2.43 -3.82
N GLY A 8 -6.34 -3.11 -4.72
CA GLY A 8 -5.84 -2.49 -5.95
C GLY A 8 -4.69 -1.50 -5.71
N ALA A 9 -3.86 -1.73 -4.68
CA ALA A 9 -2.78 -0.81 -4.28
C ALA A 9 -1.58 -0.77 -5.25
N SER A 10 -1.52 -1.69 -6.21
CA SER A 10 -0.39 -1.82 -7.15
C SER A 10 -0.17 -0.63 -8.09
N ARG A 11 -1.21 0.17 -8.41
CA ARG A 11 -1.12 1.26 -9.40
C ARG A 11 -2.19 2.34 -9.22
N GLY A 12 -2.07 3.42 -9.99
CA GLY A 12 -3.08 4.48 -10.05
C GLY A 12 -3.41 5.08 -8.69
N LEU A 13 -4.71 5.26 -8.42
CA LEU A 13 -5.19 5.86 -7.17
C LEU A 13 -4.80 5.05 -5.93
N GLY A 14 -4.89 3.72 -5.98
CA GLY A 14 -4.55 2.87 -4.83
C GLY A 14 -3.10 3.07 -4.36
N ARG A 15 -2.16 3.15 -5.32
CA ARG A 15 -0.75 3.46 -5.03
C ARG A 15 -0.57 4.87 -4.46
N ALA A 16 -1.22 5.87 -5.05
CA ALA A 16 -1.12 7.26 -4.58
C ALA A 16 -1.68 7.42 -3.15
N LEU A 17 -2.81 6.76 -2.87
CA LEU A 17 -3.44 6.74 -1.55
C LEU A 17 -2.52 6.08 -0.51
N ALA A 18 -1.93 4.92 -0.84
CA ALA A 18 -0.99 4.22 0.03
C ALA A 18 0.20 5.13 0.41
N ALA A 19 0.82 5.78 -0.57
CA ALA A 19 1.92 6.71 -0.32
C ALA A 19 1.50 7.89 0.58
N GLY A 20 0.33 8.48 0.32
CA GLY A 20 -0.20 9.60 1.11
C GLY A 20 -0.52 9.24 2.56
N LEU A 21 -1.06 8.04 2.80
CA LEU A 21 -1.38 7.55 4.15
C LEU A 21 -0.11 7.16 4.93
N ALA A 22 0.85 6.51 4.28
CA ALA A 22 2.13 6.20 4.91
C ALA A 22 2.89 7.47 5.32
N GLY A 23 2.91 8.50 4.49
CA GLY A 23 3.48 9.81 4.83
C GLY A 23 2.79 10.50 6.03
N ARG A 24 1.58 10.07 6.39
CA ARG A 24 0.82 10.52 7.56
C ARG A 24 0.94 9.58 8.76
N GLY A 25 1.81 8.57 8.70
CA GLY A 25 2.07 7.64 9.81
C GLY A 25 1.03 6.53 9.98
N TRP A 26 0.28 6.20 8.91
CA TRP A 26 -0.64 5.06 8.93
C TRP A 26 0.10 3.76 8.68
N ALA A 27 -0.36 2.68 9.32
CA ALA A 27 0.03 1.32 8.95
C ALA A 27 -0.87 0.84 7.80
N LEU A 28 -0.28 0.10 6.86
CA LEU A 28 -0.95 -0.29 5.62
C LEU A 28 -0.98 -1.82 5.44
N VAL A 29 -2.13 -2.31 4.97
CA VAL A 29 -2.31 -3.63 4.37
C VAL A 29 -2.68 -3.43 2.91
N LEU A 30 -1.85 -3.97 2.00
CA LEU A 30 -1.99 -3.74 0.56
C LEU A 30 -2.35 -5.06 -0.12
N ASP A 31 -3.39 -5.02 -0.96
CA ASP A 31 -3.89 -6.16 -1.73
C ASP A 31 -3.87 -5.87 -3.24
N GLY A 32 -3.55 -6.89 -4.03
CA GLY A 32 -3.55 -6.79 -5.48
C GLY A 32 -3.12 -8.05 -6.21
N ARG A 33 -3.73 -8.27 -7.38
CA ARG A 33 -3.55 -9.48 -8.20
C ARG A 33 -2.15 -9.68 -8.79
N ASP A 34 -1.37 -8.61 -8.92
CA ASP A 34 0.00 -8.66 -9.44
C ASP A 34 0.98 -8.43 -8.30
N ALA A 35 1.53 -9.52 -7.78
CA ALA A 35 2.43 -9.50 -6.63
C ALA A 35 3.73 -8.73 -6.90
N ALA A 36 4.21 -8.68 -8.15
CA ALA A 36 5.42 -7.94 -8.49
C ALA A 36 5.16 -6.43 -8.49
N ALA A 37 4.08 -6.01 -9.16
CA ALA A 37 3.65 -4.61 -9.15
C ALA A 37 3.29 -4.12 -7.73
N LEU A 38 2.66 -4.99 -6.92
CA LEU A 38 2.29 -4.68 -5.55
C LEU A 38 3.51 -4.48 -4.65
N ARG A 39 4.53 -5.36 -4.73
CA ARG A 39 5.80 -5.18 -4.02
C ARG A 39 6.55 -3.92 -4.45
N ALA A 40 6.56 -3.62 -5.76
CA ALA A 40 7.19 -2.41 -6.27
C ALA A 40 6.49 -1.14 -5.79
N ALA A 41 5.15 -1.14 -5.74
CA ALA A 41 4.37 -0.04 -5.19
C ALA A 41 4.60 0.13 -3.68
N ALA A 42 4.86 -0.98 -2.98
CA ALA A 42 5.08 -0.99 -1.55
C ALA A 42 6.47 -0.43 -1.19
N ALA A 43 7.54 -0.67 -1.97
CA ALA A 43 8.96 -0.45 -1.65
C ALA A 43 9.40 0.88 -0.97
N GLY A 44 8.55 1.90 -0.91
CA GLY A 44 8.79 3.17 -0.22
C GLY A 44 7.95 3.42 1.04
N VAL A 45 7.19 2.43 1.54
CA VAL A 45 6.33 2.58 2.73
C VAL A 45 6.64 1.51 3.79
N LEU A 46 6.40 1.79 5.07
CA LEU A 46 6.43 0.77 6.12
C LEU A 46 5.08 0.03 6.09
N TRP A 47 5.04 -1.13 5.43
CA TRP A 47 3.83 -1.98 5.35
C TRP A 47 3.96 -3.22 6.24
N LEU A 48 2.84 -3.72 6.78
CA LEU A 48 2.84 -4.94 7.59
C LEU A 48 2.68 -6.21 6.74
N THR A 49 1.87 -6.18 5.69
CA THR A 49 1.52 -7.37 4.90
C THR A 49 1.12 -7.03 3.46
N VAL A 50 1.54 -7.86 2.50
CA VAL A 50 1.13 -7.83 1.09
C VAL A 50 0.39 -9.15 0.80
N ILE A 51 -0.84 -9.07 0.30
CA ILE A 51 -1.70 -10.23 -0.01
C ILE A 51 -1.90 -10.32 -1.53
#